data_AF-A0A497M9H6-F1
#
_entry.id   AF-A0A497M9H6-F1
#
_cell.length_a   1.000
_cell.length_b   1.000
_cell.length_c   1.000
_cell.angle_alpha   90.00
_cell.angle_beta   90.00
_cell.angle_gamma   90.00
#
_symmetry.space_group_name_H-M   'P 1'
#
loop_
_entity.id
_entity.type
_entity.pdbx_description
1 polymer ?
#
loop_
_entity_poly.entity_id
_entity_poly.type
_entity_poly.pdbx_seq_one_letter_code
_entity_poly.pdbx_strand_id
1 'polypeptide(L)' 'MGKFAERMVETAGRKKSRIILALDLPPSTPNLLGEGLKLLSRVSRSLCAVKFNRHLLLPLGLMEGVRRLVD' A
#
# COMPACT_ATOMS: atom_id res chain seq x y z
N MET A 1 5.76 -1.75 -19.77
CA MET A 1 4.72 -1.88 -18.74
C MET A 1 3.37 -1.54 -19.35
N GLY A 2 2.33 -2.35 -19.12
CA GLY A 2 0.96 -2.02 -19.53
C GLY A 2 0.37 -0.85 -18.73
N LYS A 3 -0.79 -0.34 -19.17
CA LYS A 3 -1.51 0.73 -18.47
C LYS A 3 -1.86 0.29 -17.04
N PHE A 4 -2.05 1.25 -16.13
CA PHE A 4 -2.44 0.93 -14.75
C PHE A 4 -3.70 0.06 -14.67
N ALA A 5 -4.70 0.34 -15.52
CA ALA A 5 -5.92 -0.47 -15.61
C ALA A 5 -5.64 -1.94 -15.98
N GLU A 6 -4.73 -2.19 -16.90
CA GLU A 6 -4.34 -3.55 -17.31
C GLU A 6 -3.65 -4.28 -16.16
N ARG A 7 -2.73 -3.62 -15.46
CA ARG A 7 -2.06 -4.18 -14.26
C ARG A 7 -3.04 -4.49 -13.13
N MET A 8 -4.08 -3.66 -12.98
CA MET A 8 -5.14 -3.88 -11.98
C MET A 8 -5.95 -5.14 -12.33
N VAL A 9 -6.36 -5.30 -13.59
CA VAL A 9 -7.08 -6.49 -14.07
C VAL A 9 -6.22 -7.75 -13.91
N GLU A 10 -4.95 -7.68 -14.33
CA GLU A 10 -3.99 -8.78 -14.20
C GLU A 10 -3.79 -9.19 -12.73
N THR A 11 -3.57 -8.23 -11.84
CA THR A 11 -3.33 -8.50 -10.42
C THR A 11 -4.57 -9.06 -9.75
N ALA A 12 -5.76 -8.53 -10.07
CA ALA A 12 -7.02 -9.04 -9.54
C ALA A 12 -7.25 -10.51 -9.94
N GLY A 13 -6.95 -10.86 -11.19
CA GLY A 13 -7.01 -12.24 -11.69
C GLY A 13 -5.98 -13.15 -11.01
N ARG A 14 -4.72 -12.73 -10.98
CA ARG A 14 -3.61 -13.50 -10.38
C ARG A 14 -3.78 -13.75 -8.88
N LYS A 15 -4.26 -12.74 -8.14
CA LYS A 15 -4.52 -12.83 -6.69
C LYS A 15 -5.90 -13.43 -6.37
N LYS A 16 -6.77 -13.60 -7.36
CA LYS A 16 -8.19 -13.94 -7.19
C LYS A 16 -8.88 -13.06 -6.13
N SER A 17 -8.53 -11.77 -6.12
CA SER A 17 -9.02 -10.81 -5.14
C SER A 17 -9.32 -9.48 -5.82
N ARG A 18 -10.35 -8.79 -5.32
CA ARG A 18 -10.69 -7.41 -5.70
C ARG A 18 -10.56 -6.44 -4.54
N ILE A 19 -9.96 -6.88 -3.43
CA ILE A 19 -9.81 -6.07 -2.22
C ILE A 19 -8.72 -5.03 -2.45
N ILE A 20 -9.05 -3.77 -2.17
CA ILE A 20 -8.11 -2.66 -2.15
C ILE A 20 -8.01 -2.19 -0.70
N LEU A 21 -6.81 -2.22 -0.14
CA LEU A 21 -6.58 -1.67 1.19
C LEU A 21 -6.37 -0.16 1.06
N ALA A 22 -7.20 0.65 1.71
CA ALA A 22 -6.79 2.01 2.06
C ALA A 22 -5.84 1.91 3.25
N LEU A 23 -4.58 2.32 3.07
CA LEU A 23 -3.62 2.39 4.17
C LEU A 23 -3.63 3.82 4.72
N ASP A 24 -4.34 4.01 5.82
CA ASP A 24 -4.64 5.29 6.46
C ASP A 24 -4.34 5.28 7.96
N LEU A 25 -3.11 4.87 8.30
CA LEU A 25 -2.63 4.93 9.67
C LEU A 25 -2.58 6.38 10.17
N PRO A 26 -3.07 6.67 11.39
CA PRO A 26 -2.99 8.01 11.98
C PRO A 26 -1.53 8.50 12.04
N PRO A 27 -1.25 9.79 11.78
CA PRO A 27 0.10 10.34 11.92
C PRO A 27 0.71 10.18 13.32
N SER A 28 -0.13 10.05 14.35
CA SER A 28 0.26 9.78 15.73
C SER A 28 0.69 8.33 15.99
N THR A 29 0.64 7.44 14.99
CA THR A 29 1.02 6.03 15.14
C THR A 29 2.52 5.93 15.44
N PRO A 30 2.91 5.32 16.57
CA PRO A 30 4.32 5.04 16.86
C PRO A 30 4.92 4.17 15.77
N ASN A 31 6.12 4.51 15.27
CA ASN A 31 6.78 3.78 14.18
C ASN A 31 5.84 3.56 12.97
N LEU A 32 5.22 4.64 12.48
CA LEU A 32 4.25 4.66 11.37
C LEU A 32 4.67 3.79 10.17
N LEU A 33 5.94 3.87 9.76
CA LEU A 33 6.48 3.06 8.65
C LEU A 33 6.49 1.57 8.99
N GLY A 34 6.97 1.20 10.18
CA GLY A 34 7.06 -0.18 10.62
C GLY A 34 5.67 -0.83 10.74
N GLU A 35 4.70 -0.13 11.32
CA GLU A 35 3.32 -0.63 11.41
C GLU A 35 2.66 -0.73 10.03
N GLY A 36 2.93 0.21 9.12
CA GLY A 36 2.50 0.12 7.72
C GLY A 36 3.03 -1.14 7.03
N LEU A 37 4.33 -1.38 7.10
CA LEU A 37 4.97 -2.57 6.52
C LEU A 37 4.46 -3.88 7.14
N LYS A 38 4.27 -3.89 8.45
CA LYS A 38 3.74 -5.04 9.19
C LYS A 38 2.30 -5.36 8.81
N LEU A 39 1.46 -4.35 8.60
CA LEU A 39 0.10 -4.54 8.09
C LEU A 39 0.14 -5.11 6.68
N LEU A 40 0.90 -4.49 5.78
CA LEU A 40 1.03 -4.93 4.38
C LEU A 40 1.50 -6.40 4.29
N SER A 41 2.52 -6.79 5.06
CA SER A 41 3.01 -8.18 5.05
C SER A 41 1.93 -9.18 5.45
N ARG A 42 1.12 -8.85 6.47
CA ARG A 42 0.02 -9.71 6.97
C ARG A 42 -1.12 -9.87 5.97
N VAL A 43 -1.46 -8.83 5.20
CA VAL A 43 -2.67 -8.86 4.34
C VAL A 43 -2.38 -9.00 2.85
N SER A 44 -1.13 -8.87 2.40
CA SER A 44 -0.70 -8.85 0.99
C SER A 44 -1.20 -10.01 0.11
N ARG A 45 -1.49 -11.18 0.69
CA ARG A 45 -2.03 -12.33 -0.05
C ARG A 45 -3.48 -12.11 -0.49
N SER A 46 -4.25 -11.37 0.29
CA SER A 46 -5.66 -11.10 0.06
C SER A 46 -5.91 -9.79 -0.67
N LEU A 47 -4.88 -8.95 -0.89
CA LEU A 47 -5.03 -7.66 -1.57
C LEU A 47 -4.74 -7.77 -3.07
N CYS A 48 -5.52 -7.01 -3.84
CA CYS A 48 -5.21 -6.66 -5.23
C CYS A 48 -4.38 -5.38 -5.31
N ALA A 49 -4.67 -4.40 -4.45
CA ALA A 49 -4.00 -3.11 -4.48
C ALA A 49 -3.99 -2.44 -3.10
N VAL A 50 -3.19 -1.39 -2.98
CA VAL A 50 -3.11 -0.52 -1.81
C VAL A 50 -3.31 0.92 -2.27
N LYS A 51 -4.15 1.68 -1.56
CA LYS A 51 -4.37 3.10 -1.73
C LYS A 51 -3.69 3.81 -0.58
N PHE A 52 -2.64 4.58 -0.88
CA PHE A 52 -1.98 5.45 0.08
C PHE A 52 -2.63 6.83 0.09
N ASN A 53 -3.07 7.30 1.26
CA ASN A 53 -3.58 8.66 1.42
C ASN A 53 -2.42 9.63 1.71
N ARG A 54 -2.53 10.87 1.23
CA ARG A 54 -1.48 11.89 1.41
C ARG A 54 -1.15 12.16 2.89
N HIS A 55 -2.11 12.04 3.79
CA HIS A 55 -1.88 12.21 5.23
C HIS A 55 -0.87 11.20 5.81
N LEU A 56 -0.75 10.02 5.20
CA LEU A 56 0.23 9.01 5.58
C LEU A 56 1.60 9.31 4.98
N LEU A 57 1.62 9.86 3.76
CA LEU A 57 2.86 10.12 3.02
C LEU A 57 3.64 11.33 3.57
N LEU A 58 2.93 12.37 4.04
CA LEU A 58 3.57 13.60 4.53
C LEU A 58 4.49 13.35 5.74
N PRO A 59 4.08 12.62 6.80
CA PRO A 59 4.94 12.33 7.95
C PRO A 59 6.09 11.37 7.63
N LEU A 60 5.94 10.52 6.62
CA LEU A 60 6.95 9.53 6.24
C LEU A 60 8.09 10.10 5.40
N GLY A 61 7.92 11.32 4.87
CA GLY A 61 8.85 11.91 3.93
C GLY A 61 8.73 11.25 2.54
N LEU A 62 8.61 12.08 1.51
CA LEU A 62 8.32 11.64 0.14
C LEU A 62 9.40 10.73 -0.48
N MET A 63 10.66 10.84 -0.05
CA MET A 63 11.78 10.17 -0.71
C MET A 63 12.19 8.84 -0.10
N GLU A 64 12.18 8.71 1.23
CA GLU A 64 12.68 7.50 1.90
C GLU A 64 11.54 6.62 2.44
N GLY A 65 10.64 7.20 3.24
CA GLY A 65 9.55 6.45 3.86
C GLY A 65 8.51 5.95 2.85
N VAL A 66 8.14 6.80 1.87
CA VAL A 66 7.20 6.38 0.81
C VAL A 66 7.82 5.31 -0.07
N ARG A 67 9.10 5.46 -0.46
CA ARG A 67 9.80 4.48 -1.30
C ARG A 67 9.78 3.10 -0.68
N ARG A 68 10.05 3.00 0.63
CA ARG A 68 9.99 1.74 1.37
C ARG A 68 8.61 1.08 1.41
N LEU A 69 7.52 1.82 1.16
CA LEU A 69 6.17 1.27 1.10
C LEU A 69 5.74 0.83 -0.30
N VAL A 70 6.37 1.37 -1.36
CA VAL A 70 5.99 1.11 -2.75
C VAL A 70 6.95 0.19 -3.50
N ASP A 71 8.20 0.11 -3.07
CA ASP A 71 9.21 -0.84 -3.58
C ASP A 71 8.96 -2.26 -3.06
#